data_AF-A0A956VQQ7-F1
#
_entry.id   AF-A0A956VQQ7-F1
#
_cell.length_a   1.000
_cell.length_b   1.000
_cell.length_c   1.000
_cell.angle_alpha   90.00
_cell.angle_beta   90.00
_cell.angle_gamma   90.00
#
_symmetry.space_group_name_H-M   'P 1'
#
loop_
_entity.id
_entity.type
_entity.pdbx_description
1 polymer ?
#
loop_
_entity_poly.entity_id
_entity_poly.type
_entity_poly.pdbx_seq_one_letter_code
_entity_poly.pdbx_strand_id
1 'polypeptide(L)' 'LVFFTLHGVDGNEFRARLKDEGVLCSGTHPQRVRMACHLDVSREDIDEAITRIGRVLEALPATA' A
#
# COMPACT_ATOMS: atom_id res chain seq x y z
N LEU A 1 3.47 -9.41 9.81
CA LEU A 1 2.40 -8.42 9.60
C LEU A 1 2.90 -7.06 10.06
N VAL A 2 2.66 -6.01 9.28
CA VAL A 2 3.05 -4.64 9.64
C VAL A 2 1.85 -3.72 9.49
N PHE A 3 1.71 -2.77 10.42
CA PHE A 3 0.72 -1.70 10.35
C PHE A 3 1.43 -0.37 10.28
N PHE A 4 0.91 0.54 9.46
CA PHE A 4 1.35 1.93 9.42
C PHE A 4 0.16 2.87 9.24
N THR A 5 0.38 4.12 9.62
CA THR A 5 -0.58 5.21 9.44
C THR A 5 -0.13 6.05 8.24
N LEU A 6 -1.04 6.30 7.32
CA LEU A 6 -0.85 7.24 6.21
C LEU A 6 -1.25 8.64 6.65
N HIS A 7 -0.43 9.61 6.25
CA HIS A 7 -0.65 11.03 6.47
C HIS A 7 -0.59 11.77 5.14
N GLY A 8 -1.43 12.78 4.97
CA GLY A 8 -1.43 13.65 3.78
C GLY A 8 -2.04 13.03 2.51
N VAL A 9 -2.53 11.79 2.56
CA VAL A 9 -3.23 11.11 1.45
C VAL A 9 -4.42 10.30 1.97
N ASP A 10 -5.41 10.05 1.11
CA ASP A 10 -6.56 9.20 1.45
C ASP A 10 -6.15 7.72 1.43
N GLY A 11 -6.22 7.08 2.60
CA GLY A 11 -5.81 5.69 2.74
C GLY A 11 -6.78 4.68 2.12
N ASN A 12 -8.06 5.01 1.90
CA ASN A 12 -8.97 4.15 1.13
C ASN A 12 -8.59 4.16 -0.35
N GLU A 13 -8.31 5.33 -0.90
CA GLU A 13 -7.89 5.48 -2.30
C GLU A 13 -6.53 4.81 -2.53
N PHE A 14 -5.58 4.97 -1.61
CA PHE A 14 -4.30 4.27 -1.64
C PHE A 14 -4.48 2.75 -1.77
N ARG A 15 -5.35 2.14 -0.95
CA ARG A 15 -5.58 0.69 -1.01
C ARG A 15 -6.26 0.25 -2.30
N ALA A 16 -7.17 1.06 -2.85
CA ALA A 16 -7.80 0.78 -4.13
C ALA A 16 -6.76 0.79 -5.26
N ARG A 17 -5.93 1.82 -5.34
CA ARG A 17 -4.88 1.92 -6.38
C ARG A 17 -3.80 0.85 -6.24
N LEU A 18 -3.40 0.49 -5.01
CA LEU A 18 -2.48 -0.63 -4.82
C LEU A 18 -3.04 -1.93 -5.37
N LYS A 19 -4.35 -2.19 -5.16
CA LYS A 19 -5.01 -3.37 -5.72
C LYS A 19 -4.96 -3.37 -7.25
N ASP A 20 -5.17 -2.22 -7.88
CA ASP A 20 -5.09 -2.08 -9.34
C ASP A 20 -3.66 -2.32 -9.87
N GLU A 21 -2.63 -1.99 -9.09
CA GLU A 21 -1.22 -2.31 -9.35
C GLU A 21 -0.83 -3.76 -8.94
N GLY A 22 -1.79 -4.55 -8.47
CA GLY A 22 -1.57 -5.95 -8.08
C GLY A 22 -0.93 -6.15 -6.71
N VAL A 23 -0.88 -5.11 -5.86
CA VAL A 23 -0.41 -5.20 -4.47
C VAL A 23 -1.61 -5.21 -3.53
N LEU A 24 -1.85 -6.34 -2.87
CA LEU A 24 -3.00 -6.48 -1.96
C LEU A 24 -2.64 -6.07 -0.53
N CYS A 25 -3.51 -5.24 0.05
CA CYS A 25 -3.43 -4.87 1.45
C CYS A 25 -4.82 -4.69 2.06
N SER A 26 -4.88 -4.49 3.38
CA SER A 26 -6.13 -4.30 4.11
C SER A 26 -6.03 -3.07 5.02
N GLY A 27 -7.15 -2.63 5.57
CA GLY A 27 -7.18 -1.51 6.51
C GLY A 27 -8.08 -1.82 7.71
N THR A 28 -7.74 -1.26 8.86
CA THR A 28 -8.59 -1.29 10.07
C THR A 28 -9.21 0.08 10.40
N HIS A 29 -8.78 1.12 9.68
CA HIS A 29 -9.26 2.50 9.73
C HIS A 29 -8.89 3.14 8.38
N PRO A 30 -9.58 4.20 7.90
CA PRO A 30 -9.25 4.85 6.62
C PRO A 30 -7.76 5.13 6.42
N GLN A 31 -7.08 5.65 7.44
CA GLN A 31 -5.64 5.95 7.42
C GLN A 31 -4.72 4.82 7.92
N ARG A 32 -5.26 3.72 8.47
CA ARG A 32 -4.44 2.64 9.05
C ARG A 32 -4.41 1.43 8.13
N VAL A 33 -3.26 1.22 7.49
CA VAL A 33 -3.03 0.14 6.52
C VAL A 33 -2.31 -1.02 7.18
N ARG A 34 -2.64 -2.24 6.76
CA ARG A 34 -2.00 -3.50 7.15
C ARG A 34 -1.43 -4.20 5.93
N MET A 35 -0.13 -4.50 5.99
CA MET A 35 0.59 -5.30 5.01
C MET A 35 0.91 -6.68 5.58
N ALA A 36 0.75 -7.69 4.73
CA ALA A 36 1.14 -9.07 5.01
C ALA A 36 2.16 -9.50 3.95
N CYS A 37 3.31 -9.96 4.40
CA CYS A 37 4.26 -10.68 3.56
C CYS A 37 4.10 -12.16 3.94
N HIS A 38 3.49 -12.94 3.07
CA HIS A 38 3.39 -14.38 3.27
C HIS A 38 4.77 -15.03 3.07
N LEU A 39 4.97 -16.23 3.63
CA LEU A 39 6.28 -16.89 3.64
C LEU A 39 6.74 -17.38 2.26
N ASP A 40 5.82 -17.45 1.31
CA ASP A 40 6.01 -17.83 -0.09
C ASP A 40 6.32 -16.64 -1.01
N VAL A 41 6.31 -15.41 -0.49
CA VAL A 41 6.68 -14.21 -1.24
C VAL A 41 8.20 -14.16 -1.40
N SER A 42 8.68 -14.05 -2.64
CA SER A 42 10.11 -13.97 -2.94
C SER A 42 10.70 -12.58 -2.64
N ARG A 43 12.03 -12.48 -2.65
CA ARG A 43 12.70 -11.18 -2.52
C ARG A 43 12.38 -10.26 -3.71
N GLU A 44 12.36 -10.83 -4.90
CA GLU A 44 12.07 -10.14 -6.15
C GLU A 44 10.65 -9.57 -6.14
N ASP A 45 9.67 -10.33 -5.60
CA ASP A 45 8.29 -9.85 -5.42
C ASP A 45 8.23 -8.68 -4.43
N ILE A 46 9.03 -8.69 -3.37
CA ILE A 46 9.12 -7.58 -2.41
C ILE A 46 9.67 -6.33 -3.08
N ASP A 47 10.76 -6.45 -3.83
CA ASP A 47 11.41 -5.32 -4.51
C ASP A 47 10.49 -4.69 -5.57
N GLU A 48 9.75 -5.53 -6.31
CA GLU A 48 8.73 -5.08 -7.26
C GLU A 48 7.55 -4.41 -6.54
N ALA A 49 7.07 -4.98 -5.43
CA ALA A 49 5.98 -4.39 -4.64
C ALA A 49 6.37 -3.01 -4.09
N ILE A 50 7.61 -2.83 -3.60
CA ILE A 50 8.11 -1.53 -3.14
C ILE A 50 8.04 -0.49 -4.26
N THR A 51 8.48 -0.86 -5.47
CA THR A 51 8.45 0.02 -6.65
C THR A 51 7.02 0.44 -6.99
N ARG A 52 6.08 -0.51 -7.01
CA ARG A 52 4.66 -0.23 -7.30
C ARG A 52 4.01 0.65 -6.21
N ILE A 53 4.30 0.38 -4.94
CA ILE A 53 3.82 1.19 -3.82
C ILE A 53 4.31 2.63 -3.95
N GLY A 54 5.58 2.84 -4.30
CA GLY A 54 6.15 4.16 -4.55
C GLY A 54 5.39 4.93 -5.63
N ARG A 55 5.15 4.31 -6.79
CA ARG A 55 4.38 4.91 -7.89
C ARG A 55 2.97 5.33 -7.46
N VAL A 56 2.28 4.48 -6.69
CA VAL A 56 0.93 4.79 -6.19
C VAL A 56 0.98 5.99 -5.24
N LEU A 57 1.94 6.03 -4.30
CA LEU A 57 2.08 7.15 -3.36
C LEU A 57 2.34 8.46 -4.08
N GLU A 58 3.24 8.48 -5.06
CA GLU A 58 3.58 9.67 -5.83
C GLU A 58 2.42 10.19 -6.70
N ALA A 59 1.53 9.29 -7.14
CA ALA A 59 0.39 9.62 -7.98
C ALA A 59 -0.88 10.01 -7.20
N LEU A 60 -0.89 9.88 -5.86
CA LEU A 60 -2.05 10.22 -5.05
C LEU A 60 -2.15 11.73 -4.84
N PRO A 61 -3.37 12.29 -4.91
CA PRO A 61 -3.58 13.67 -4.53
C PRO A 61 -3.35 13.84 -3.02
N ALA A 62 -2.75 14.97 -2.64
CA ALA A 62 -2.68 15.35 -1.24
C ALA A 62 -4.09 15.60 -0.69
N THR A 63 -4.37 15.12 0.52
CA THR A 63 -5.59 15.51 1.24
C THR A 63 -5.49 16.97 1.66
N ALA A 64 -6.56 17.73 1.42
CA ALA A 64 -6.70 19.14 1.82
C ALA A 64 -6.67 19.33 3.35
#